data_AF-A0A4Y2GRJ5-F1
#
_entry.id   AF-A0A4Y2GRJ5-F1
#
_cell.length_a   1.000
_cell.length_b   1.000
_cell.length_c   1.000
_cell.angle_alpha   90.00
_cell.angle_beta   90.00
_cell.angle_gamma   90.00
#
_symmetry.space_group_name_H-M   'P 1'
#
loop_
_entity.id
_entity.type
_entity.pdbx_description
1 polymer ?
#
loop_
_entity_poly.entity_id
_entity_poly.type
_entity_poly.pdbx_seq_one_letter_code
_entity_poly.pdbx_strand_id
1 'polypeptide(L)'
;MSTFYGDSSKWLDFWNQFECTIHNNGNLSKTEKFTYLKSSLSGNALAAISGFVLSDRNYDSSIEILKDRFGRQDIVISSHMNKLLSIKPVRNISNVKALRKLFDECEIQICSLESLNVTSGSYGNLLCPITLQKIPEEWNFEFNRNRKDQSKFDITELIEFLIREINCR
;
A
#
# COMPACT_ATOMS: atom_id res chain seq x y z
N MET A 1 -8.11 13.18 -12.07
CA MET A 1 -8.07 11.78 -11.60
C MET A 1 -6.68 11.23 -11.88
N SER A 2 -6.09 10.46 -10.96
CA SER A 2 -4.73 9.93 -11.14
C SER A 2 -4.72 8.73 -12.09
N THR A 3 -3.73 8.65 -12.97
CA THR A 3 -3.55 7.51 -13.87
C THR A 3 -3.14 6.25 -13.09
N PHE A 4 -3.86 5.15 -13.30
CA PHE A 4 -3.55 3.86 -12.69
C PHE A 4 -2.70 2.98 -13.60
N TYR A 5 -1.55 2.55 -13.09
CA TYR A 5 -0.54 1.80 -13.85
C TYR A 5 -0.58 0.29 -13.61
N GLY A 6 -1.44 -0.20 -12.70
CA GLY A 6 -1.54 -1.61 -12.33
C GLY A 6 -0.81 -2.00 -11.04
N ASP A 7 -0.45 -1.03 -10.18
CA ASP A 7 0.03 -1.32 -8.84
C ASP A 7 -1.14 -1.58 -7.90
N SER A 8 -1.34 -2.84 -7.49
CA SER A 8 -2.44 -3.23 -6.61
C SER A 8 -2.50 -2.45 -5.29
N SER A 9 -1.37 -1.95 -4.78
CA SER A 9 -1.38 -1.13 -3.55
C SER A 9 -2.02 0.25 -3.77
N LYS A 10 -2.26 0.64 -5.01
CA LYS A 10 -2.93 1.89 -5.42
C LYS A 10 -4.34 1.63 -5.97
N TRP A 11 -4.79 0.37 -5.96
CA TRP A 11 -6.09 0.00 -6.51
C TRP A 11 -7.24 0.68 -5.77
N LEU A 12 -7.25 0.63 -4.43
CA LEU A 12 -8.35 1.19 -3.64
C LEU A 12 -8.50 2.70 -3.88
N ASP A 13 -7.40 3.44 -3.82
CA ASP A 13 -7.39 4.89 -4.10
C ASP A 13 -7.96 5.18 -5.49
N PHE A 14 -7.50 4.45 -6.50
CA PHE A 14 -7.96 4.61 -7.88
C PHE A 14 -9.44 4.25 -8.04
N TRP A 15 -9.84 3.06 -7.58
CA TRP A 15 -11.19 2.54 -7.77
C TRP A 15 -12.21 3.41 -7.05
N ASN A 16 -11.97 3.79 -5.79
CA ASN A 16 -12.89 4.64 -5.04
C ASN A 16 -13.06 6.00 -5.73
N GLN A 17 -11.98 6.60 -6.22
CA GLN A 17 -12.06 7.84 -6.99
C GLN A 17 -12.84 7.63 -8.30
N PHE A 18 -12.58 6.54 -9.04
CA PHE A 18 -13.25 6.24 -10.31
C PHE A 18 -14.74 6.02 -10.09
N GLU A 19 -15.05 5.29 -9.04
CA GLU A 19 -16.38 4.82 -8.73
C GLU A 19 -17.30 5.99 -8.41
N CYS A 20 -16.86 6.87 -7.49
CA CYS A 20 -17.62 8.05 -7.10
C CYS A 20 -17.78 9.09 -8.21
N THR A 21 -16.79 9.22 -9.11
CA THR A 21 -16.78 10.32 -10.10
C THR A 21 -17.32 9.90 -11.47
N ILE A 22 -17.07 8.66 -11.90
CA ILE A 22 -17.38 8.17 -13.25
C ILE A 22 -18.33 6.98 -13.21
N HIS A 23 -18.01 5.91 -12.47
CA HIS A 23 -18.80 4.67 -12.50
C HIS A 23 -20.26 4.90 -12.07
N ASN A 24 -20.45 5.62 -10.95
CA ASN A 24 -21.76 5.90 -10.37
C ASN A 24 -22.43 7.15 -10.97
N ASN A 25 -21.79 7.81 -11.93
CA ASN A 25 -22.38 8.97 -12.60
C ASN A 25 -23.49 8.52 -13.55
N GLY A 26 -24.75 8.84 -13.21
CA GLY A 26 -25.93 8.49 -14.02
C GLY A 26 -26.06 9.29 -15.32
N ASN A 27 -25.32 10.39 -15.47
CA ASN A 27 -25.36 11.24 -16.67
C ASN A 27 -24.42 10.74 -17.79
N LEU A 28 -23.62 9.71 -17.53
CA LEU A 28 -22.71 9.12 -18.51
C LEU A 28 -23.21 7.75 -18.96
N SER A 29 -23.22 7.52 -20.26
CA SER A 29 -23.39 6.18 -20.84
C SER A 29 -22.23 5.27 -20.47
N LYS A 30 -22.43 3.94 -20.55
CA LYS A 30 -21.34 2.98 -20.32
C LYS A 30 -20.18 3.15 -21.29
N THR A 31 -20.47 3.50 -22.55
CA THR A 31 -19.44 3.76 -23.55
C THR A 31 -18.61 5.02 -23.23
N GLU A 32 -19.22 6.09 -22.71
CA GLU A 32 -18.50 7.27 -22.20
C GLU A 32 -17.66 6.92 -20.97
N LYS A 33 -18.24 6.19 -20.00
CA LYS A 33 -17.52 5.68 -18.82
C LYS A 33 -16.33 4.82 -19.22
N PHE A 34 -16.46 4.02 -20.27
CA PHE A 34 -15.38 3.18 -20.76
C PHE A 34 -14.25 4.00 -21.41
N THR A 35 -14.61 5.07 -22.10
CA THR A 35 -13.63 6.03 -22.65
C THR A 35 -12.82 6.67 -21.51
N TYR A 36 -13.50 7.14 -20.45
CA TYR A 36 -12.83 7.67 -19.24
C TYR A 36 -11.99 6.62 -18.52
N LEU A 37 -12.47 5.37 -18.43
CA LEU A 37 -11.70 4.27 -17.86
C LEU A 37 -10.38 4.12 -18.63
N LYS A 38 -10.44 3.93 -19.95
CA LYS A 38 -9.24 3.74 -20.78
C LYS A 38 -8.27 4.92 -20.69
N SER A 39 -8.75 6.17 -20.63
CA SER A 39 -7.87 7.34 -20.47
C SER A 39 -7.23 7.45 -19.08
N SER A 40 -7.83 6.82 -18.08
CA SER A 40 -7.33 6.83 -16.69
C SER A 40 -6.39 5.66 -16.39
N LEU A 41 -6.12 4.80 -17.37
CA LEU A 41 -5.25 3.63 -17.24
C LEU A 41 -3.99 3.80 -18.07
N SER A 42 -2.89 3.22 -17.57
CA SER A 42 -1.63 3.08 -18.30
C SER A 42 -0.93 1.78 -17.89
N GLY A 43 0.21 1.48 -18.52
CA GLY A 43 1.03 0.31 -18.21
C GLY A 43 0.24 -1.00 -18.18
N ASN A 44 0.44 -1.78 -17.12
CA ASN A 44 -0.15 -3.11 -16.97
C ASN A 44 -1.68 -3.06 -16.86
N ALA A 45 -2.24 -1.98 -16.30
CA ALA A 45 -3.69 -1.84 -16.18
C ALA A 45 -4.36 -1.61 -17.53
N LEU A 46 -3.82 -0.73 -18.38
CA LEU A 46 -4.35 -0.54 -19.73
C LEU A 46 -4.13 -1.78 -20.59
N ALA A 47 -2.97 -2.42 -20.48
CA ALA A 47 -2.66 -3.65 -21.21
C ALA A 47 -3.69 -4.77 -20.91
N ALA A 48 -4.16 -4.87 -19.66
CA ALA A 48 -5.13 -5.88 -19.23
C ALA A 48 -6.47 -5.82 -19.98
N ILE A 49 -6.85 -4.65 -20.50
CA ILE A 49 -8.13 -4.43 -21.17
C ILE A 49 -7.96 -3.90 -22.61
N SER A 50 -6.74 -3.97 -23.14
CA SER A 50 -6.39 -3.35 -24.43
C SER A 50 -7.17 -3.95 -25.61
N GLY A 51 -7.48 -5.25 -25.57
CA GLY A 51 -8.25 -5.96 -26.61
C GLY A 51 -9.74 -5.67 -26.67
N PHE A 52 -10.30 -4.92 -25.71
CA PHE A 52 -11.73 -4.62 -25.67
C PHE A 52 -12.08 -3.40 -26.52
N VAL A 53 -13.04 -3.54 -27.44
CA VAL A 53 -13.60 -2.41 -28.20
C VAL A 53 -14.60 -1.64 -27.32
N LEU A 54 -14.71 -0.32 -27.50
CA LEU A 54 -15.68 0.53 -26.79
C LEU A 54 -17.11 0.04 -27.02
N SER A 55 -17.69 -0.62 -26.02
CA SER A 55 -19.09 -1.02 -25.99
C SER A 55 -19.54 -1.25 -24.55
N ASP A 56 -20.84 -1.21 -24.32
CA ASP A 56 -21.44 -1.36 -22.99
C ASP A 56 -21.10 -2.71 -22.34
N ARG A 57 -21.17 -3.81 -23.10
CA ARG A 57 -20.80 -5.16 -22.61
C ARG A 57 -19.32 -5.23 -22.22
N ASN A 58 -18.46 -4.60 -23.01
CA ASN A 58 -17.02 -4.62 -22.80
C ASN A 58 -16.59 -3.71 -21.65
N TYR A 59 -17.37 -2.67 -21.33
CA TYR A 59 -17.16 -1.86 -20.13
C TYR A 59 -17.26 -2.72 -18.87
N ASP A 60 -18.39 -3.41 -18.69
CA ASP A 60 -18.60 -4.25 -17.50
C ASP A 60 -17.52 -5.34 -17.41
N SER A 61 -17.21 -6.00 -18.53
CA SER A 61 -16.15 -7.03 -18.60
C SER A 61 -14.76 -6.47 -18.24
N SER A 62 -14.46 -5.24 -18.67
CA SER A 62 -13.18 -4.59 -18.37
C SER A 62 -13.04 -4.25 -16.89
N ILE A 63 -14.13 -3.82 -16.24
CA ILE A 63 -14.15 -3.53 -14.80
C ILE A 63 -13.88 -4.80 -14.00
N GLU A 64 -14.54 -5.91 -14.34
CA GLU A 64 -14.34 -7.19 -13.65
C GLU A 64 -12.90 -7.71 -13.80
N ILE A 65 -12.31 -7.59 -14.99
CA ILE A 65 -10.90 -7.96 -15.21
C ILE A 65 -9.96 -7.11 -14.35
N LEU A 66 -10.20 -5.80 -14.25
CA LEU A 66 -9.35 -4.92 -13.44
C LEU A 66 -9.50 -5.24 -11.95
N LYS A 67 -10.72 -5.48 -11.47
CA LYS A 67 -10.98 -5.92 -10.09
C LYS A 67 -10.31 -7.24 -9.77
N ASP A 68 -10.45 -8.26 -10.62
CA ASP A 68 -9.84 -9.58 -10.42
C ASP A 68 -8.30 -9.52 -10.47
N ARG A 69 -7.73 -8.71 -11.36
CA ARG A 69 -6.28 -8.67 -11.52
C ARG A 69 -5.57 -7.80 -10.49
N PHE A 70 -6.17 -6.67 -10.10
CA PHE A 70 -5.50 -5.67 -9.28
C PHE A 70 -6.18 -5.42 -7.94
N GLY A 71 -7.49 -5.67 -7.85
CA GLY A 71 -8.32 -5.30 -6.72
C GLY A 71 -8.71 -6.41 -5.77
N ARG A 72 -8.34 -7.67 -6.04
CA ARG A 72 -8.58 -8.74 -5.07
C ARG A 72 -7.81 -8.48 -3.79
N GLN A 73 -8.50 -8.67 -2.67
CA GLN A 73 -8.00 -8.31 -1.36
C GLN A 73 -6.66 -9.00 -1.03
N ASP A 74 -6.50 -10.28 -1.41
CA ASP A 74 -5.26 -11.04 -1.24
C ASP A 74 -4.07 -10.39 -1.98
N ILE A 75 -4.29 -9.92 -3.20
CA ILE A 75 -3.27 -9.26 -4.02
C ILE A 75 -2.92 -7.89 -3.43
N VAL A 76 -3.92 -7.10 -3.03
CA VAL A 76 -3.70 -5.76 -2.45
C VAL A 76 -2.91 -5.88 -1.15
N ILE A 77 -3.33 -6.77 -0.23
CA ILE A 77 -2.62 -7.05 1.02
C ILE A 77 -1.18 -7.49 0.73
N SER A 78 -1.01 -8.45 -0.18
CA SER A 78 0.33 -8.95 -0.56
C SER A 78 1.22 -7.85 -1.13
N SER A 79 0.67 -6.90 -1.90
CA SER A 79 1.42 -5.76 -2.43
C SER A 79 1.94 -4.86 -1.31
N HIS A 80 1.11 -4.51 -0.32
CA HIS A 80 1.56 -3.72 0.85
C HIS A 80 2.58 -4.48 1.70
N MET A 81 2.38 -5.79 1.93
CA MET A 81 3.36 -6.63 2.64
C MET A 81 4.70 -6.68 1.93
N ASN A 82 4.71 -6.89 0.61
CA ASN A 82 5.94 -6.91 -0.18
C ASN A 82 6.67 -5.57 -0.15
N LYS A 83 5.93 -4.45 -0.13
CA LYS A 83 6.52 -3.12 0.04
C LYS A 83 7.21 -2.98 1.39
N LEU A 84 6.60 -3.41 2.50
CA LEU A 84 7.22 -3.44 3.84
C LEU A 84 8.51 -4.26 3.84
N LEU A 85 8.48 -5.48 3.28
CA LEU A 85 9.65 -6.36 3.23
C LEU A 85 10.80 -5.78 2.37
N SER A 86 10.44 -5.01 1.34
CA SER A 86 11.37 -4.40 0.38
C SER A 86 11.96 -3.07 0.84
N ILE A 87 11.54 -2.54 2.00
CA ILE A 87 12.09 -1.31 2.56
C ILE A 87 13.62 -1.43 2.68
N LYS A 88 14.32 -0.39 2.25
CA LYS A 88 15.78 -0.38 2.22
C LYS A 88 16.33 -0.16 3.63
N PRO A 89 17.34 -0.94 4.06
CA PRO A 89 17.93 -0.75 5.38
C PRO A 89 18.68 0.59 5.46
N VAL A 90 18.55 1.26 6.61
CA VAL A 90 19.30 2.46 6.97
C VAL A 90 20.21 2.12 8.13
N ARG A 91 21.53 2.18 7.89
CA ARG A 91 22.54 1.80 8.88
C ARG A 91 23.17 2.99 9.59
N ASN A 92 23.20 4.16 8.94
CA ASN A 92 23.76 5.36 9.53
C ASN A 92 22.70 6.09 10.35
N ILE A 93 22.85 6.08 11.67
CA ILE A 93 21.94 6.74 12.62
C ILE A 93 21.92 8.27 12.47
N SER A 94 22.96 8.88 11.90
CA SER A 94 23.01 10.32 11.62
C SER A 94 22.29 10.68 10.32
N ASN A 95 21.88 9.70 9.52
CA ASN A 95 21.11 9.95 8.29
C ASN A 95 19.61 10.05 8.59
N VAL A 96 19.22 11.11 9.30
CA VAL A 96 17.83 11.38 9.73
C VAL A 96 16.86 11.39 8.55
N LYS A 97 17.28 11.90 7.39
CA LYS A 97 16.46 11.92 6.17
C LYS A 97 16.10 10.51 5.69
N ALA A 98 17.06 9.59 5.68
CA ALA A 98 16.81 8.21 5.30
C ALA A 98 15.95 7.48 6.34
N LEU A 99 16.18 7.74 7.63
CA LEU A 99 15.38 7.17 8.72
C LEU A 99 13.92 7.62 8.66
N ARG A 100 13.68 8.92 8.42
CA ARG A 100 12.34 9.45 8.20
C ARG A 100 11.66 8.77 7.03
N LYS A 101 12.35 8.65 5.89
CA LYS A 101 11.80 7.95 4.72
C LYS A 101 11.44 6.49 5.01
N LEU A 102 12.29 5.76 5.75
CA LEU A 102 12.01 4.39 6.18
C LEU A 102 10.75 4.33 7.05
N PHE A 103 10.64 5.24 8.02
CA PHE A 103 9.46 5.35 8.87
C PHE A 103 8.20 5.64 8.06
N ASP A 104 8.24 6.64 7.18
CA ASP A 104 7.10 7.03 6.34
C ASP A 104 6.66 5.84 5.45
N GLU A 105 7.61 5.11 4.87
CA GLU A 105 7.32 3.91 4.07
C GLU A 105 6.62 2.82 4.91
N CYS A 106 7.10 2.57 6.13
CA CYS A 106 6.47 1.64 7.08
C CYS A 106 5.05 2.06 7.45
N GLU A 107 4.88 3.32 7.88
CA GLU A 107 3.62 3.87 8.36
C GLU A 107 2.55 3.84 7.26
N ILE A 108 2.91 4.24 6.03
CA ILE A 108 1.98 4.21 4.88
C ILE A 108 1.46 2.79 4.65
N GLN A 109 2.33 1.78 4.67
CA GLN A 109 1.89 0.40 4.41
C GLN A 109 1.06 -0.16 5.57
N ILE A 110 1.42 0.12 6.82
CA ILE A 110 0.68 -0.32 8.00
C ILE A 110 -0.72 0.29 8.01
N CYS A 111 -0.84 1.60 7.80
CA CYS A 111 -2.13 2.29 7.70
C CYS A 111 -3.00 1.72 6.55
N SER A 112 -2.38 1.41 5.41
CA SER A 112 -3.10 0.77 4.29
C SER A 112 -3.62 -0.62 4.66
N LEU A 113 -2.83 -1.43 5.37
CA LEU A 113 -3.23 -2.75 5.87
C LEU A 113 -4.36 -2.65 6.91
N GLU A 114 -4.31 -1.67 7.81
CA GLU A 114 -5.38 -1.42 8.78
C GLU A 114 -6.69 -1.04 8.09
N SER A 115 -6.64 -0.21 7.04
CA SER A 115 -7.83 0.13 6.23
C SER A 115 -8.46 -1.08 5.54
N LEU A 116 -7.68 -2.14 5.32
CA LEU A 116 -8.08 -3.44 4.77
C LEU A 116 -8.55 -4.43 5.85
N ASN A 117 -8.68 -3.98 7.10
CA ASN A 117 -8.99 -4.79 8.29
C ASN A 117 -7.93 -5.86 8.61
N VAL A 118 -6.69 -5.67 8.17
CA VAL A 118 -5.57 -6.53 8.54
C VAL A 118 -4.96 -5.99 9.84
N THR A 119 -5.13 -6.74 10.92
CA THR A 119 -4.67 -6.30 12.25
C THR A 119 -3.17 -6.54 12.42
N SER A 120 -2.51 -5.63 13.14
CA SER A 120 -1.08 -5.74 13.48
C SER A 120 -0.71 -7.06 14.15
N GLY A 121 -1.62 -7.64 14.94
CA GLY A 121 -1.41 -8.95 15.57
C GLY A 121 -1.20 -10.10 14.57
N SER A 122 -1.72 -10.01 13.35
CA SER A 122 -1.57 -11.06 12.33
C SER A 122 -0.18 -11.11 11.68
N TYR A 123 0.57 -10.01 11.72
CA TYR A 123 1.87 -9.89 11.04
C TYR A 123 3.00 -9.34 11.91
N GLY A 124 2.72 -8.75 13.07
CA GLY A 124 3.69 -8.08 13.93
C GLY A 124 4.85 -8.98 14.36
N ASN A 125 4.55 -10.24 14.71
CA ASN A 125 5.59 -11.23 15.08
C ASN A 125 6.57 -11.53 13.94
N LEU A 126 6.19 -11.33 12.68
CA LEU A 126 7.06 -11.49 11.52
C LEU A 126 7.71 -10.16 11.12
N LEU A 127 6.94 -9.09 11.03
CA LEU A 127 7.43 -7.82 10.50
C LEU A 127 8.30 -7.05 11.48
N CYS A 128 8.04 -7.09 12.79
CA CYS A 128 8.89 -6.41 13.77
C CYS A 128 10.37 -6.83 13.70
N PRO A 129 10.73 -8.13 13.79
CA PRO A 129 12.13 -8.54 13.71
C PRO A 129 12.76 -8.20 12.35
N ILE A 130 11.98 -8.22 11.27
CA ILE A 130 12.47 -7.81 9.95
C ILE A 130 12.75 -6.30 9.91
N THR A 131 11.82 -5.47 10.39
CA THR A 131 11.99 -4.01 10.45
C THR A 131 13.17 -3.63 11.36
N LEU A 132 13.38 -4.33 12.47
CA LEU A 132 14.55 -4.13 13.34
C LEU A 132 15.88 -4.40 12.63
N GLN A 133 15.92 -5.31 11.66
CA GLN A 133 17.12 -5.54 10.83
C GLN A 133 17.35 -4.44 9.77
N LYS A 134 16.34 -3.59 9.53
CA LYS A 134 16.39 -2.48 8.56
C LYS A 134 16.82 -1.16 9.19
N ILE A 135 16.83 -1.03 10.52
CA ILE A 135 17.21 0.20 11.21
C ILE A 135 18.66 0.12 11.75
N PRO A 136 19.24 1.22 12.26
CA PRO A 136 20.54 1.20 12.92
C PRO A 136 20.55 0.27 14.14
N GLU A 137 21.69 -0.36 14.40
CA GLU A 137 21.82 -1.39 15.44
C GLU A 137 21.59 -0.82 16.85
N GLU A 138 21.99 0.43 17.06
CA GLU A 138 21.80 1.17 18.31
C GLU A 138 20.32 1.28 18.67
N TRP A 139 19.47 1.62 17.69
CA TRP A 139 18.03 1.71 17.86
C TRP A 139 17.39 0.34 18.08
N ASN A 140 17.92 -0.70 17.46
CA ASN A 140 17.49 -2.07 17.71
C ASN A 140 17.75 -2.48 19.17
N PHE A 141 18.93 -2.17 19.71
CA PHE A 141 19.23 -2.42 21.11
C PHE A 141 18.38 -1.59 22.07
N GLU A 142 18.21 -0.30 21.79
CA GLU A 142 17.39 0.60 22.61
C GLU A 142 15.92 0.17 22.64
N PHE A 143 15.36 -0.22 21.50
CA PHE A 143 14.01 -0.77 21.43
C PHE A 143 13.91 -2.02 22.31
N ASN A 144 14.74 -3.04 22.07
CA ASN A 144 14.66 -4.30 22.82
C ASN A 144 14.88 -4.15 24.33
N ARG A 145 15.70 -3.18 24.76
CA ARG A 145 15.91 -2.90 26.18
C ARG A 145 14.66 -2.31 26.86
N ASN A 146 13.90 -1.50 26.12
CA ASN A 146 12.83 -0.67 26.67
C ASN A 146 11.41 -1.20 26.37
N ARG A 147 11.30 -2.37 25.73
CA ARG A 147 10.00 -3.00 25.41
C ARG A 147 9.19 -3.29 26.66
N LYS A 148 7.90 -2.92 26.62
CA LYS A 148 6.96 -3.14 27.72
C LYS A 148 6.65 -4.61 27.94
N ASP A 149 6.50 -5.36 26.85
CA ASP A 149 6.22 -6.80 26.85
C ASP A 149 7.28 -7.53 26.03
N GLN A 150 8.09 -8.34 26.72
CA GLN A 150 9.14 -9.13 26.07
C GLN A 150 8.59 -10.40 25.39
N SER A 151 7.35 -10.80 25.69
CA SER A 151 6.75 -12.05 25.21
C SER A 151 6.16 -11.97 23.80
N LYS A 152 5.86 -10.76 23.30
CA LYS A 152 5.25 -10.55 21.97
C LYS A 152 5.78 -9.29 21.29
N PHE A 153 5.85 -9.31 19.97
CA PHE A 153 6.17 -8.12 19.19
C PHE A 153 4.91 -7.34 18.83
N ASP A 154 4.95 -6.04 19.08
CA ASP A 154 3.93 -5.09 18.62
C ASP A 154 4.58 -4.12 17.62
N ILE A 155 4.06 -4.11 16.39
CA ILE A 155 4.58 -3.23 15.34
C ILE A 155 4.21 -1.78 15.62
N THR A 156 3.09 -1.53 16.30
CA THR A 156 2.66 -0.18 16.66
C THR A 156 3.63 0.41 17.69
N GLU A 157 4.06 -0.39 18.68
CA GLU A 157 5.12 0.01 19.63
C GLU A 157 6.44 0.35 18.91
N LEU A 158 6.81 -0.43 17.89
CA LEU A 158 8.01 -0.15 17.08
C LEU A 158 7.89 1.15 16.29
N ILE A 159 6.75 1.40 15.64
CA ILE A 159 6.50 2.63 14.87
C ILE A 159 6.52 3.85 15.80
N GLU A 160 5.89 3.77 16.97
CA GLU A 160 5.93 4.82 18.01
C GLU A 160 7.36 5.11 18.49
N PHE A 161 8.16 4.06 18.70
CA PHE A 161 9.58 4.22 19.04
C PHE A 161 10.35 4.93 17.94
N LEU A 162 10.19 4.51 16.67
CA LEU A 162 10.90 5.10 15.55
C LEU A 162 10.57 6.59 15.39
N ILE A 163 9.31 7.00 15.40
CA ILE A 163 8.97 8.42 15.23
C ILE A 163 9.52 9.28 16.37
N ARG A 164 9.51 8.77 17.60
CA ARG A 164 10.08 9.46 18.76
C ARG A 164 11.58 9.70 18.57
N GLU A 165 12.34 8.66 18.24
CA GLU A 165 13.79 8.79 18.07
C GLU A 165 14.19 9.67 16.88
N ILE A 166 13.43 9.62 15.77
CA ILE A 166 13.69 10.50 14.62
C ILE A 166 13.28 11.96 14.94
N ASN A 167 12.35 12.23 15.86
CA ASN A 167 11.97 13.59 16.27
C ASN A 167 12.93 14.20 17.30
N CYS A 168 13.67 13.38 18.04
CA CYS A 168 14.69 13.83 18.98
C CYS A 168 16.03 14.23 18.33
N ARG A 169 16.15 14.09 17.00
CA ARG A 169 17.36 14.36 16.20
C ARG A 169 17.12 15.45 15.18
#